data_AF-A0A1I6XNS3-F1
#
_entry.id   AF-A0A1I6XNS3-F1
#
_cell.length_a   1.000
_cell.length_b   1.000
_cell.length_c   1.000
_cell.angle_alpha   90.00
_cell.angle_beta   90.00
_cell.angle_gamma   90.00
#
_symmetry.space_group_name_H-M   'P 1'
#
loop_
_entity.id
_entity.type
_entity.pdbx_description
1 polymer ?
#
loop_
_entity_poly.entity_id
_entity_poly.type
_entity_poly.pdbx_seq_one_letter_code
_entity_poly.pdbx_strand_id
1 'polypeptide(L)'
;MDVTAISVNPQQQQRLDYAKSDNAKVNSFYENLTSAAEKSQSHAVGNAMSLTSIAYDENLSYGMMAFHSDRSTAEDPIIKISCNYGGEQRYYDVHVKEVNPSNASTLEMFAWCTWADENGITERGTFGSYQKLKSFGSNAAMLGDYVDPYDPQSMNVKTDWIQMLKYMAQQYLLCPETYDEAVDCNRLADELERYIAKMNLK
;
A
#
# COMPACT_ATOMS: atom_id res chain seq x y z
N MET A 1 -39.05 -27.26 -27.72
CA MET A 1 -38.32 -25.99 -27.79
C MET A 1 -37.47 -25.96 -26.54
N ASP A 2 -36.20 -26.31 -26.68
CA ASP A 2 -35.28 -26.38 -25.55
C ASP A 2 -34.46 -25.10 -25.52
N VAL A 3 -34.52 -24.42 -24.38
CA VAL A 3 -33.89 -23.11 -24.18
C VAL A 3 -32.40 -23.39 -23.97
N THR A 4 -31.58 -23.02 -24.95
CA THR A 4 -30.12 -23.18 -24.88
C THR A 4 -29.58 -22.47 -23.66
N ALA A 5 -29.12 -23.25 -22.66
CA ALA A 5 -28.29 -22.75 -21.58
C ALA A 5 -26.99 -22.24 -22.19
N ILE A 6 -26.80 -20.92 -22.19
CA ILE A 6 -25.55 -20.28 -22.61
C ILE A 6 -24.49 -20.71 -21.60
N SER A 7 -23.52 -21.53 -22.05
CA SER A 7 -22.36 -21.87 -21.23
C SER A 7 -21.51 -20.62 -21.04
N VAL A 8 -21.59 -20.03 -19.85
CA VAL A 8 -20.73 -18.92 -19.43
C VAL A 8 -19.31 -19.45 -19.37
N ASN A 9 -18.37 -18.81 -20.07
CA ASN A 9 -16.98 -19.28 -20.04
C ASN A 9 -16.39 -19.07 -18.63
N PRO A 10 -15.35 -19.81 -18.23
CA PRO A 10 -14.79 -19.71 -16.87
C PRO A 10 -14.33 -18.30 -16.48
N GLN A 11 -13.80 -17.49 -17.41
CA GLN A 11 -13.41 -16.10 -17.17
C GLN A 11 -14.60 -15.15 -17.02
N GLN A 12 -15.69 -15.38 -17.76
CA GLN A 12 -16.95 -14.67 -17.64
C GLN A 12 -17.65 -15.05 -16.34
N GLN A 13 -17.59 -16.33 -15.96
CA GLN A 13 -18.09 -16.82 -14.69
C GLN A 13 -17.29 -16.19 -13.55
N GLN A 14 -15.96 -16.13 -13.65
CA GLN A 14 -15.09 -15.39 -12.73
C GLN A 14 -15.49 -13.91 -12.64
N ARG A 15 -15.75 -13.22 -13.76
CA ARG A 15 -16.26 -11.82 -13.78
C ARG A 15 -17.62 -11.62 -13.14
N LEU A 16 -18.53 -12.57 -13.32
CA LEU A 16 -19.86 -12.53 -12.71
C LEU A 16 -19.80 -12.88 -11.22
N ASP A 17 -18.91 -13.78 -10.85
CA ASP A 17 -18.61 -14.12 -9.46
C ASP A 17 -17.82 -12.98 -8.79
N TYR A 18 -17.03 -12.18 -9.52
CA TYR A 18 -16.43 -10.92 -9.04
C TYR A 18 -17.48 -9.85 -8.76
N ALA A 19 -18.47 -9.68 -9.66
CA ALA A 19 -19.60 -8.78 -9.41
C ALA A 19 -20.45 -9.21 -8.20
N LYS A 20 -20.36 -10.49 -7.81
CA LYS A 20 -21.00 -11.07 -6.62
C LYS A 20 -20.04 -11.19 -5.42
N SER A 21 -18.73 -11.06 -5.62
CA SER A 21 -17.74 -11.23 -4.57
C SER A 21 -17.92 -10.12 -3.55
N ASP A 22 -17.94 -10.50 -2.27
CA ASP A 22 -18.41 -9.72 -1.15
C ASP A 22 -17.98 -8.25 -1.23
N ASN A 23 -18.94 -7.40 -1.59
CA ASN A 23 -18.80 -5.95 -1.56
C ASN A 23 -18.25 -5.50 -0.19
N ALA A 24 -18.51 -6.25 0.89
CA ALA A 24 -17.98 -5.99 2.22
C ALA A 24 -16.44 -5.97 2.31
N LYS A 25 -15.71 -6.93 1.71
CA LYS A 25 -14.23 -6.95 1.77
C LYS A 25 -13.63 -5.78 1.00
N VAL A 26 -14.14 -5.57 -0.21
CA VAL A 26 -13.71 -4.47 -1.08
C VAL A 26 -14.06 -3.12 -0.43
N ASN A 27 -15.28 -2.96 0.07
CA ASN A 27 -15.70 -1.74 0.77
C ASN A 27 -14.84 -1.51 2.01
N SER A 28 -14.59 -2.53 2.83
CA SER A 28 -13.75 -2.39 4.02
C SER A 28 -12.33 -1.92 3.68
N PHE A 29 -11.74 -2.40 2.58
CA PHE A 29 -10.44 -1.91 2.12
C PHE A 29 -10.44 -0.40 1.83
N TYR A 30 -11.45 0.11 1.12
CA TYR A 30 -11.51 1.52 0.73
C TYR A 30 -12.14 2.44 1.80
N GLU A 31 -13.01 1.92 2.65
CA GLU A 31 -13.64 2.66 3.75
C GLU A 31 -12.70 2.79 4.96
N ASN A 32 -11.71 1.89 5.10
CA ASN A 32 -10.73 1.98 6.18
C ASN A 32 -9.48 2.81 5.83
N LEU A 33 -9.57 3.71 4.86
CA LEU A 33 -8.56 4.76 4.67
C LEU A 33 -8.67 5.81 5.80
N THR A 34 -7.64 6.63 6.01
CA THR A 34 -7.70 7.81 6.87
C THR A 34 -8.21 9.02 6.07
N SER A 35 -8.29 10.19 6.72
CA SER A 35 -8.57 11.45 6.03
C SER A 35 -7.48 11.87 5.03
N ALA A 36 -6.28 11.27 5.10
CA ALA A 36 -5.20 11.57 4.17
C ALA A 36 -5.48 11.11 2.74
N ALA A 37 -6.45 10.22 2.53
CA ALA A 37 -6.81 9.71 1.22
C ALA A 37 -8.28 10.00 0.90
N GLU A 38 -8.52 10.54 -0.30
CA GLU A 38 -9.86 10.77 -0.82
C GLU A 38 -10.05 10.15 -2.20
N LYS A 39 -11.29 9.75 -2.51
CA LYS A 39 -11.61 9.18 -3.82
C LYS A 39 -11.50 10.27 -4.90
N SER A 40 -10.62 10.04 -5.87
CA SER A 40 -10.41 10.95 -6.99
C SER A 40 -11.55 10.85 -8.02
N GLN A 41 -11.97 11.99 -8.55
CA GLN A 41 -12.92 12.08 -9.67
C GLN A 41 -12.23 12.01 -11.04
N SER A 42 -10.89 12.21 -11.08
CA SER A 42 -10.08 12.10 -12.30
C SER A 42 -9.31 10.79 -12.34
N HIS A 43 -9.04 10.32 -13.56
CA HIS A 43 -8.18 9.18 -13.81
C HIS A 43 -6.70 9.56 -13.70
N ALA A 44 -5.84 8.55 -13.51
CA ALA A 44 -4.39 8.73 -13.61
C ALA A 44 -3.98 9.08 -15.05
N VAL A 45 -3.02 10.00 -15.17
CA VAL A 45 -2.44 10.45 -16.45
C VAL A 45 -0.92 10.44 -16.34
N GLY A 46 -0.23 10.09 -17.43
CA GLY A 46 1.22 10.04 -17.49
C GLY A 46 1.81 8.68 -17.11
N ASN A 47 3.11 8.67 -16.82
CA ASN A 47 3.84 7.46 -16.48
C ASN A 47 3.67 7.12 -15.00
N ALA A 48 3.49 5.82 -14.70
CA ALA A 48 3.49 5.34 -13.33
C ALA A 48 4.87 5.53 -12.71
N MET A 49 4.91 6.11 -11.50
CA MET A 49 6.13 6.34 -10.73
C MET A 49 6.56 5.07 -10.00
N SER A 50 5.59 4.29 -9.52
CA SER A 50 5.78 3.06 -8.76
C SER A 50 4.62 2.10 -9.00
N LEU A 51 4.87 0.81 -8.79
CA LEU A 51 3.90 -0.28 -8.95
C LEU A 51 4.09 -1.27 -7.80
N THR A 52 2.98 -1.74 -7.23
CA THR A 52 2.95 -2.87 -6.30
C THR A 52 1.71 -3.73 -6.54
N SER A 53 1.64 -4.88 -5.87
CA SER A 53 0.49 -5.76 -5.86
C SER A 53 -0.15 -5.85 -4.48
N ILE A 54 -1.46 -6.06 -4.45
CA ILE A 54 -2.28 -6.22 -3.24
C ILE A 54 -2.99 -7.57 -3.34
N ALA A 55 -2.82 -8.44 -2.35
CA ALA A 55 -3.39 -9.78 -2.37
C ALA A 55 -4.91 -9.74 -2.12
N TYR A 56 -5.69 -10.45 -2.93
CA TYR A 56 -7.15 -10.54 -2.78
C TYR A 56 -7.59 -11.89 -2.20
N ASP A 57 -6.93 -12.96 -2.63
CA ASP A 57 -7.00 -14.30 -2.08
C ASP A 57 -5.65 -15.00 -2.34
N GLU A 58 -5.55 -16.29 -2.03
CA GLU A 58 -4.31 -17.07 -2.18
C GLU A 58 -3.76 -17.12 -3.62
N ASN A 59 -4.60 -16.92 -4.64
CA ASN A 59 -4.25 -17.07 -6.06
C ASN A 59 -4.45 -15.78 -6.87
N LEU A 60 -5.03 -14.74 -6.28
CA LEU A 60 -5.35 -13.49 -6.95
C LEU A 60 -4.73 -12.30 -6.25
N SER A 61 -4.06 -11.46 -7.04
CA SER A 61 -3.59 -10.14 -6.63
C SER A 61 -4.03 -9.08 -7.61
N TYR A 62 -4.29 -7.90 -7.10
CA TYR A 62 -4.59 -6.69 -7.86
C TYR A 62 -3.39 -5.76 -7.90
N GLY A 63 -3.33 -4.90 -8.91
CA GLY A 63 -2.28 -3.92 -9.08
C GLY A 63 -2.62 -2.59 -8.41
N MET A 64 -1.60 -1.95 -7.86
CA MET A 64 -1.66 -0.59 -7.36
C MET A 64 -0.50 0.21 -7.95
N MET A 65 -0.82 1.31 -8.65
CA MET A 65 0.14 2.17 -9.33
C MET A 65 0.04 3.60 -8.81
N ALA A 66 1.18 4.26 -8.64
CA ALA A 66 1.25 5.63 -8.17
C ALA A 66 1.64 6.60 -9.29
N PHE A 67 1.00 7.76 -9.29
CA PHE A 67 1.17 8.82 -10.27
C PHE A 67 1.21 10.18 -9.55
N HIS A 68 1.76 11.19 -10.20
CA HIS A 68 1.50 12.56 -9.79
C HIS A 68 0.02 12.89 -9.94
N SER A 69 -0.56 13.50 -8.91
CA SER A 69 -1.88 14.10 -9.05
C SER A 69 -1.77 15.44 -9.80
N ASP A 70 -2.74 15.71 -10.66
CA ASP A 70 -2.94 17.00 -11.32
C ASP A 70 -3.28 18.13 -10.33
N ARG A 71 -3.68 17.77 -9.11
CA ARG A 71 -3.96 18.68 -8.00
C ARG A 71 -2.76 18.88 -7.07
N SER A 72 -1.66 18.18 -7.30
CA SER A 72 -0.47 18.21 -6.44
C SER A 72 0.21 19.58 -6.49
N THR A 73 0.61 20.10 -5.32
CA THR A 73 1.36 21.35 -5.17
C THR A 73 2.57 21.16 -4.25
N ALA A 74 3.46 22.15 -4.15
CA ALA A 74 4.59 22.08 -3.22
C ALA A 74 4.11 22.12 -1.75
N GLU A 75 3.06 22.90 -1.48
CA GLU A 75 2.42 23.07 -0.18
C GLU A 75 1.60 21.84 0.22
N ASP A 76 1.01 21.16 -0.75
CA ASP A 76 0.22 19.95 -0.58
C ASP A 76 0.59 18.93 -1.68
N PRO A 77 1.65 18.13 -1.46
CA PRO A 77 2.04 17.10 -2.40
C PRO A 77 1.04 15.96 -2.34
N ILE A 78 0.42 15.68 -3.49
CA ILE A 78 -0.60 14.64 -3.65
C ILE A 78 -0.08 13.58 -4.62
N ILE A 79 -0.16 12.32 -4.18
CA ILE A 79 0.08 11.15 -5.04
C ILE A 79 -1.26 10.53 -5.40
N LYS A 80 -1.53 10.38 -6.69
CA LYS A 80 -2.72 9.70 -7.19
C LYS A 80 -2.44 8.20 -7.31
N ILE A 81 -3.24 7.40 -6.62
CA ILE A 81 -3.19 5.95 -6.64
C ILE A 81 -4.27 5.40 -7.57
N SER A 82 -3.85 4.64 -8.56
CA SER A 82 -4.70 3.79 -9.40
C SER A 82 -4.69 2.38 -8.82
N CYS A 83 -5.83 1.89 -8.34
CA CYS A 83 -5.97 0.57 -7.71
C CYS A 83 -7.17 -0.18 -8.29
N ASN A 84 -6.97 -1.42 -8.73
CA ASN A 84 -8.04 -2.27 -9.24
C ASN A 84 -8.50 -3.35 -8.23
N TYR A 85 -8.28 -3.11 -6.94
CA TYR A 85 -8.70 -4.04 -5.88
C TYR A 85 -10.22 -4.23 -5.90
N GLY A 86 -10.67 -5.48 -6.04
CA GLY A 86 -12.07 -5.84 -6.24
C GLY A 86 -12.53 -5.87 -7.70
N GLY A 87 -11.60 -5.80 -8.66
CA GLY A 87 -11.88 -5.95 -10.10
C GLY A 87 -12.36 -4.68 -10.80
N GLU A 88 -12.71 -3.64 -10.05
CA GLU A 88 -13.04 -2.32 -10.56
C GLU A 88 -11.85 -1.37 -10.39
N GLN A 89 -11.50 -0.64 -11.46
CA GLN A 89 -10.47 0.39 -11.40
C GLN A 89 -10.97 1.60 -10.60
N ARG A 90 -10.29 1.94 -9.52
CA ARG A 90 -10.56 3.11 -8.66
C ARG A 90 -9.33 3.99 -8.55
N TYR A 91 -9.56 5.26 -8.22
CA TYR A 91 -8.52 6.27 -8.08
C TYR A 91 -8.66 7.00 -6.75
N TYR A 92 -7.54 7.22 -6.07
CA TYR A 92 -7.47 7.95 -4.81
C TYR A 92 -6.39 9.01 -4.87
N ASP A 93 -6.70 10.22 -4.42
CA ASP A 93 -5.70 11.25 -4.14
C ASP A 93 -5.25 11.08 -2.69
N VAL A 94 -3.96 10.89 -2.47
CA VAL A 94 -3.37 10.80 -1.14
C VAL A 94 -2.57 12.06 -0.86
N HIS A 95 -3.03 12.86 0.09
CA HIS A 95 -2.34 14.02 0.64
C HIS A 95 -1.17 13.53 1.47
N VAL A 96 0.03 13.56 0.88
CA VAL A 96 1.18 12.87 1.47
C VAL A 96 1.48 13.44 2.85
N LYS A 97 1.34 14.77 3.03
CA LYS A 97 1.51 15.49 4.30
C LYS A 97 0.35 15.30 5.30
N GLU A 98 -0.55 14.36 5.08
CA GLU A 98 -1.56 13.98 6.07
C GLU A 98 -1.45 12.51 6.47
N VAL A 99 -0.62 11.73 5.75
CA VAL A 99 -0.36 10.34 6.10
C VAL A 99 0.32 10.28 7.46
N ASN A 100 -0.24 9.50 8.38
CA ASN A 100 0.35 9.17 9.68
C ASN A 100 0.91 7.74 9.64
N PRO A 101 2.23 7.54 9.49
CA PRO A 101 2.84 6.21 9.43
C PRO A 101 2.62 5.32 10.66
N SER A 102 2.23 5.87 11.81
CA SER A 102 1.87 5.07 12.98
C SER A 102 0.43 4.55 12.95
N ASN A 103 -0.38 4.96 11.97
CA ASN A 103 -1.77 4.53 11.78
C ASN A 103 -2.21 4.69 10.31
N ALA A 104 -1.46 4.09 9.39
CA ALA A 104 -1.72 4.21 7.95
C ALA A 104 -2.05 2.86 7.32
N SER A 105 -2.88 2.90 6.30
CA SER A 105 -3.16 1.76 5.43
C SER A 105 -2.01 1.47 4.47
N THR A 106 -2.04 0.29 3.86
CA THR A 106 -1.19 -0.12 2.73
C THR A 106 -1.20 0.89 1.58
N LEU A 107 -2.38 1.45 1.24
CA LEU A 107 -2.53 2.41 0.13
C LEU A 107 -1.83 3.74 0.46
N GLU A 108 -2.03 4.24 1.68
CA GLU A 108 -1.44 5.52 2.13
C GLU A 108 0.08 5.41 2.27
N MET A 109 0.58 4.30 2.81
CA MET A 109 2.03 4.09 2.90
C MET A 109 2.67 3.88 1.53
N PHE A 110 1.98 3.23 0.58
CA PHE A 110 2.48 3.14 -0.79
C PHE A 110 2.63 4.52 -1.46
N ALA A 111 1.64 5.40 -1.25
CA ALA A 111 1.71 6.78 -1.71
C ALA A 111 2.87 7.55 -1.06
N TRP A 112 2.99 7.48 0.27
CA TRP A 112 4.07 8.15 1.01
C TRP A 112 5.46 7.68 0.56
N CYS A 113 5.68 6.37 0.48
CA CYS A 113 6.96 5.82 0.02
C CYS A 113 7.29 6.23 -1.42
N THR A 114 6.28 6.28 -2.30
CA THR A 114 6.50 6.74 -3.68
C THR A 114 6.96 8.20 -3.73
N TRP A 115 6.30 9.07 -2.98
CA TRP A 115 6.71 10.47 -2.86
C TRP A 115 8.10 10.62 -2.22
N ALA A 116 8.38 9.86 -1.17
CA ALA A 116 9.67 9.88 -0.48
C ALA A 116 10.82 9.44 -1.39
N ASP A 117 10.61 8.39 -2.19
CA ASP A 117 11.56 7.90 -3.18
C ASP A 117 11.86 8.94 -4.26
N GLU A 118 10.83 9.63 -4.74
CA GLU A 118 10.97 10.66 -5.77
C GLU A 118 11.73 11.89 -5.26
N ASN A 119 11.54 12.25 -3.99
CA ASN A 119 12.17 13.41 -3.35
C ASN A 119 13.53 13.08 -2.73
N GLY A 120 14.05 11.86 -2.94
CA GLY A 120 15.35 11.42 -2.42
C GLY A 120 15.41 11.34 -0.89
N ILE A 121 14.25 11.23 -0.22
CA ILE A 121 14.15 11.07 1.23
C ILE A 121 14.51 9.62 1.61
N THR A 122 14.06 8.67 0.80
CA THR A 122 14.34 7.25 0.97
C THR A 122 15.21 6.72 -0.17
N GLU A 123 15.96 5.65 0.10
CA GLU A 123 16.71 4.96 -0.95
C GLU A 123 15.78 4.00 -1.71
N ARG A 124 15.24 4.49 -2.82
CA ARG A 124 14.34 3.76 -3.71
C ARG A 124 14.83 2.34 -4.05
N GLY A 125 16.13 2.14 -4.23
CA GLY A 125 16.68 0.89 -4.75
C GLY A 125 16.05 0.50 -6.09
N THR A 126 16.00 -0.80 -6.39
CA THR A 126 15.44 -1.30 -7.66
C THR A 126 13.91 -1.27 -7.69
N PHE A 127 13.26 -1.57 -6.55
CA PHE A 127 11.82 -1.84 -6.50
C PHE A 127 11.00 -0.81 -5.70
N GLY A 128 11.64 0.22 -5.17
CA GLY A 128 10.99 1.24 -4.33
C GLY A 128 11.02 0.89 -2.84
N SER A 129 10.99 1.92 -2.01
CA SER A 129 11.03 1.78 -0.55
C SER A 129 9.79 1.11 0.00
N TYR A 130 8.65 1.23 -0.69
CA TYR A 130 7.45 0.49 -0.32
C TYR A 130 7.63 -1.01 -0.41
N GLN A 131 8.34 -1.52 -1.43
CA GLN A 131 8.55 -2.95 -1.56
C GLN A 131 9.44 -3.48 -0.42
N LYS A 132 10.46 -2.70 0.01
CA LYS A 132 11.26 -3.03 1.20
C LYS A 132 10.39 -3.05 2.46
N LEU A 133 9.59 -2.00 2.67
CA LEU A 133 8.64 -1.90 3.80
C LEU A 133 7.72 -3.13 3.86
N LYS A 134 7.19 -3.54 2.70
CA LYS A 134 6.32 -4.70 2.54
C LYS A 134 7.03 -6.00 2.95
N SER A 135 8.27 -6.21 2.51
CA SER A 135 9.07 -7.38 2.91
C SER A 135 9.37 -7.39 4.41
N PHE A 136 9.70 -6.24 5.01
CA PHE A 136 9.90 -6.16 6.46
C PHE A 136 8.61 -6.45 7.24
N GLY A 137 7.46 -5.95 6.77
CA GLY A 137 6.17 -6.26 7.38
C GLY A 137 5.84 -7.76 7.35
N SER A 138 6.13 -8.44 6.24
CA SER A 138 5.93 -9.90 6.14
C SER A 138 6.82 -10.66 7.10
N ASN A 139 8.10 -10.28 7.18
CA ASN A 139 9.04 -10.89 8.13
C ASN A 139 8.62 -10.63 9.59
N ALA A 140 8.05 -9.45 9.89
CA ALA A 140 7.51 -9.15 11.21
C ALA A 140 6.31 -10.05 11.57
N ALA A 141 5.40 -10.28 10.62
CA ALA A 141 4.26 -11.15 10.80
C ALA A 141 4.65 -12.62 11.02
N MET A 142 5.77 -13.07 10.44
CA MET A 142 6.32 -14.41 10.70
C MET A 142 6.87 -14.58 12.13
N LEU A 143 7.24 -13.48 12.80
CA LEU A 143 7.92 -13.50 14.10
C LEU A 143 7.03 -13.06 15.29
N GLY A 144 5.85 -12.47 15.02
CA GLY A 144 4.94 -12.00 16.06
C GLY A 144 3.60 -11.50 15.51
N ASP A 145 2.82 -10.79 16.33
CA ASP A 145 1.44 -10.35 16.01
C ASP A 145 1.38 -9.12 15.09
N TYR A 146 2.26 -9.03 14.08
CA TYR A 146 2.18 -8.00 13.05
C TYR A 146 1.34 -8.46 11.85
N VAL A 147 0.75 -7.48 11.18
CA VAL A 147 -0.05 -7.67 9.96
C VAL A 147 0.87 -8.02 8.80
N ASP A 148 0.61 -9.13 8.09
CA ASP A 148 1.34 -9.48 6.88
C ASP A 148 0.78 -8.69 5.68
N PRO A 149 1.55 -7.79 5.06
CA PRO A 149 1.09 -7.02 3.90
C PRO A 149 0.99 -7.86 2.61
N TYR A 150 1.28 -9.17 2.65
CA TYR A 150 0.96 -10.12 1.58
C TYR A 150 -0.26 -10.99 1.89
N ASP A 151 -0.78 -10.98 3.12
CA ASP A 151 -1.97 -11.76 3.50
C ASP A 151 -3.25 -11.06 3.02
N PRO A 152 -4.08 -11.72 2.19
CA PRO A 152 -5.36 -11.18 1.75
C PRO A 152 -6.31 -10.73 2.85
N GLN A 153 -6.22 -11.26 4.08
CA GLN A 153 -7.08 -10.87 5.20
C GLN A 153 -6.62 -9.60 5.90
N SER A 154 -5.40 -9.15 5.58
CA SER A 154 -4.69 -8.07 6.26
C SER A 154 -4.76 -6.74 5.49
N MET A 155 -5.33 -6.73 4.28
CA MET A 155 -5.23 -5.61 3.33
C MET A 155 -5.92 -4.33 3.79
N ASN A 156 -6.97 -4.46 4.61
CA ASN A 156 -7.71 -3.34 5.16
C ASN A 156 -7.19 -2.90 6.53
N VAL A 157 -6.09 -3.45 7.06
CA VAL A 157 -5.62 -3.10 8.42
C VAL A 157 -4.72 -1.87 8.38
N LYS A 158 -4.91 -0.96 9.34
CA LYS A 158 -3.99 0.15 9.60
C LYS A 158 -2.87 -0.34 10.50
N THR A 159 -1.64 -0.02 10.14
CA THR A 159 -0.45 -0.52 10.82
C THR A 159 0.35 0.64 11.38
N ASP A 160 0.95 0.43 12.55
CA ASP A 160 2.06 1.26 13.03
C ASP A 160 3.34 0.81 12.35
N TRP A 161 3.61 1.39 11.18
CA TRP A 161 4.74 1.01 10.34
C TRP A 161 6.08 1.36 11.00
N ILE A 162 6.12 2.37 11.85
CA ILE A 162 7.33 2.76 12.60
C ILE A 162 7.65 1.71 13.66
N GLN A 163 6.65 1.35 14.46
CA GLN A 163 6.80 0.31 15.48
C GLN A 163 7.22 -1.02 14.85
N MET A 164 6.61 -1.40 13.72
CA MET A 164 6.96 -2.61 12.97
C MET A 164 8.43 -2.60 12.52
N LEU A 165 8.90 -1.50 11.92
CA LEU A 165 10.30 -1.37 11.48
C LEU A 165 11.28 -1.45 12.65
N LYS A 166 10.98 -0.78 13.76
CA LYS A 166 11.81 -0.82 14.97
C LYS A 166 11.88 -2.22 15.58
N TYR A 167 10.75 -2.93 15.59
CA TYR A 167 10.72 -4.33 16.00
C TYR A 167 11.60 -5.19 15.10
N MET A 168 11.48 -5.07 13.78
CA MET A 168 12.30 -5.85 12.84
C MET A 168 13.78 -5.51 12.91
N ALA A 169 14.14 -4.24 13.11
CA ALA A 169 15.52 -3.86 13.34
C ALA A 169 16.12 -4.61 14.55
N GLN A 170 15.36 -4.75 15.65
CA GLN A 170 15.81 -5.52 16.82
C GLN A 170 15.93 -7.02 16.52
N GLN A 171 14.98 -7.60 15.77
CA GLN A 171 15.02 -9.02 15.41
C GLN A 171 16.22 -9.33 14.51
N TYR A 172 16.48 -8.49 13.51
CA TYR A 172 17.61 -8.68 12.60
C TYR A 172 18.97 -8.53 13.28
N LEU A 173 19.08 -7.76 14.37
CA LEU A 173 20.32 -7.67 15.15
C LEU A 173 20.65 -8.96 15.92
N LEU A 174 19.72 -9.92 16.02
CA LEU A 174 19.97 -11.22 16.67
C LEU A 174 20.83 -12.15 15.80
N CYS A 175 20.93 -11.90 14.50
CA CYS A 175 21.69 -12.70 13.55
C CYS A 175 22.68 -11.79 12.79
N PRO A 176 24.00 -12.00 12.89
CA PRO A 176 24.99 -11.14 12.23
C PRO A 176 24.79 -11.00 10.71
N GLU A 177 24.30 -12.05 10.06
CA GLU A 177 24.03 -12.11 8.63
C GLU A 177 22.90 -11.16 8.19
N THR A 178 22.04 -10.72 9.11
CA THR A 178 20.94 -9.79 8.82
C THR A 178 21.21 -8.36 9.31
N TYR A 179 22.48 -8.02 9.57
CA TYR A 179 22.85 -6.69 10.07
C TYR A 179 22.44 -5.56 9.11
N ASP A 180 22.60 -5.76 7.80
CA ASP A 180 22.26 -4.73 6.81
C ASP A 180 20.75 -4.47 6.75
N GLU A 181 19.91 -5.50 6.91
CA GLU A 181 18.46 -5.36 7.03
C GLU A 181 18.07 -4.60 8.31
N ALA A 182 18.80 -4.79 9.41
CA ALA A 182 18.59 -4.01 10.63
C ALA A 182 18.88 -2.52 10.42
N VAL A 183 19.97 -2.20 9.69
CA VAL A 183 20.32 -0.83 9.32
C VAL A 183 19.24 -0.22 8.42
N ASP A 184 18.78 -0.95 7.41
CA ASP A 184 17.72 -0.49 6.51
C ASP A 184 16.39 -0.26 7.24
N CYS A 185 16.01 -1.13 8.18
CA CYS A 185 14.81 -0.93 9.02
C CYS A 185 14.92 0.33 9.87
N ASN A 186 16.03 0.52 10.58
CA ASN A 186 16.26 1.70 11.41
C ASN A 186 16.25 2.98 10.58
N ARG A 187 16.91 2.97 9.43
CA ARG A 187 16.97 4.13 8.53
C ARG A 187 15.58 4.53 8.03
N LEU A 188 14.75 3.58 7.62
CA LEU A 188 13.39 3.87 7.18
C LEU A 188 12.50 4.34 8.35
N ALA A 189 12.62 3.74 9.53
CA ALA A 189 11.91 4.18 10.73
C ALA A 189 12.27 5.62 11.09
N ASP A 190 13.56 5.95 11.09
CA ASP A 190 14.08 7.27 11.35
C ASP A 190 13.54 8.33 10.37
N GLU A 191 13.43 8.00 9.08
CA GLU A 191 12.84 8.93 8.10
C GLU A 191 11.35 9.18 8.37
N LEU A 192 10.60 8.14 8.74
CA LEU A 192 9.18 8.28 9.09
C LEU A 192 9.01 9.12 10.37
N GLU A 193 9.87 8.93 11.38
CA GLU A 193 9.85 9.74 12.60
C GLU A 193 10.23 11.19 12.35
N ARG A 194 11.28 11.43 11.54
CA ARG A 194 11.66 12.78 11.10
C ARG A 194 10.52 13.46 10.34
N TYR A 195 9.83 12.70 9.48
CA TYR A 195 8.68 13.18 8.74
C TYR A 195 7.53 13.60 9.67
N ILE A 196 7.11 12.74 10.61
CA ILE A 196 6.07 13.08 11.61
C ILE A 196 6.47 14.31 12.44
N ALA A 197 7.73 14.36 12.90
CA ALA A 197 8.21 15.49 13.69
C ALA A 197 8.12 16.83 12.93
N LYS A 198 8.39 16.84 11.62
CA LYS A 198 8.25 18.03 10.77
C LYS A 198 6.80 18.47 10.59
N MET A 199 5.83 17.55 10.65
CA MET A 199 4.41 17.88 10.54
C MET A 199 3.88 18.51 11.82
N ASN A 200 4.31 18.00 12.97
CA ASN A 200 3.88 18.50 14.29
C ASN A 200 4.47 19.88 14.65
N LEU A 201 5.38 20.42 13.84
CA LEU A 201 6.00 21.74 14.01
C LEU A 201 5.33 22.85 13.19
N LYS A 202 4.27 22.53 12.44
CA LYS A 202 3.46 23.50 11.67
C LYS A 202 2.14 23.79 12.35
#